data_AF-A0AA86S9J4-F1
#
_entry.id   AF-A0AA86S9J4-F1
#
_cell.length_a   1.000
_cell.length_b   1.000
_cell.length_c   1.000
_cell.angle_alpha   90.00
_cell.angle_beta   90.00
_cell.angle_gamma   90.00
#
_symmetry.space_group_name_H-M   'P 1'
#
loop_
_entity.id
_entity.type
_entity.pdbx_description
1 polymer ?
#
loop_
_entity_poly.entity_id
_entity_poly.type
_entity_poly.pdbx_seq_one_letter_code
_entity_poly.pdbx_strand_id
1 'polypeptide(L)'
;MASSSHGGSGGGGAARLKNAASTFCSDSQPLIADIRKTVLMMKDIAVQLEKDKHSDKVKELEDAVIELVGLSELSVQFSSAVQVFANRYQPGEELTNFNKLFEDELSNFKANHSSDLPKNPLIRQFKEAVWVRCFVLACR
;
A
#
# COMPACT_ATOMS: atom_id res chain seq x y z
N MET A 1 19.04 46.86 19.31
CA MET A 1 19.55 46.42 18.00
C MET A 1 18.63 45.33 17.49
N ALA A 2 18.06 45.49 16.30
CA ALA A 2 17.23 44.48 15.66
C ALA A 2 18.13 43.67 14.71
N SER A 3 18.19 42.36 14.89
CA SER A 3 18.83 41.45 13.93
C SER A 3 17.76 40.87 13.01
N SER A 4 17.58 41.52 11.88
CA SER A 4 16.89 40.96 10.72
C SER A 4 17.82 39.98 10.01
N SER A 5 17.55 38.68 10.15
CA SER A 5 18.12 37.66 9.28
C SER A 5 17.17 37.43 8.09
N HIS A 6 17.55 37.90 6.92
CA HIS A 6 17.00 37.46 5.64
C HIS A 6 18.15 36.88 4.80
N GLY A 7 17.97 35.67 4.27
CA GLY A 7 18.79 35.15 3.17
C GLY A 7 19.22 33.69 3.31
N GLY A 8 18.55 32.78 2.59
CA GLY A 8 18.98 31.39 2.40
C GLY A 8 17.92 30.48 1.76
N SER A 9 17.36 30.88 0.62
CA SER A 9 16.17 30.32 -0.06
C SER A 9 16.35 28.94 -0.73
N GLY A 10 17.30 28.10 -0.30
CA GLY A 10 17.57 26.78 -0.92
C GLY A 10 17.11 25.55 -0.10
N GLY A 11 17.02 25.66 1.23
CA GLY A 11 16.74 24.51 2.11
C GLY A 11 15.27 24.29 2.48
N GLY A 12 14.43 25.32 2.35
CA GLY A 12 13.05 25.29 2.84
C GLY A 12 12.12 24.37 2.04
N GLY A 13 12.28 24.32 0.71
CA GLY A 13 11.45 23.48 -0.16
C GLY A 13 11.68 21.98 0.06
N ALA A 14 12.95 21.56 0.14
CA ALA A 14 13.31 20.17 0.41
C ALA A 14 12.83 19.71 1.79
N ALA A 15 13.00 20.54 2.82
CA ALA A 15 12.51 20.24 4.17
C ALA A 15 10.99 20.11 4.22
N ARG A 16 10.26 20.99 3.52
CA ARG A 16 8.79 20.92 3.40
C ARG A 16 8.34 19.66 2.68
N LEU A 17 9.01 19.28 1.58
CA LEU A 17 8.72 18.04 0.85
C LEU A 17 8.94 16.81 1.73
N LYS A 18 10.05 16.75 2.47
CA LYS A 18 10.33 15.65 3.42
C LYS A 18 9.25 15.55 4.48
N ASN A 19 8.83 16.67 5.06
CA ASN A 19 7.74 16.70 6.03
C ASN A 19 6.42 16.20 5.41
N ALA A 20 6.04 16.71 4.23
CA ALA A 20 4.82 16.29 3.55
C ALA A 20 4.83 14.79 3.21
N ALA A 21 5.96 14.26 2.72
CA ALA A 21 6.14 12.84 2.47
C ALA A 21 6.04 12.01 3.76
N SER A 22 6.64 12.48 4.85
CA SER A 22 6.56 11.78 6.15
C SER A 22 5.14 11.74 6.70
N THR A 23 4.39 12.84 6.58
CA THR A 23 2.97 12.90 6.94
C THR A 23 2.16 11.94 6.07
N PHE A 24 2.34 11.98 4.74
CA PHE A 24 1.68 11.06 3.82
C PHE A 24 1.94 9.58 4.17
N CYS A 25 3.18 9.23 4.49
CA CYS A 25 3.54 7.87 4.89
C CYS A 25 2.90 7.50 6.22
N SER A 26 2.94 8.40 7.21
CA SER A 26 2.29 8.20 8.51
C SER A 26 0.79 7.98 8.36
N ASP A 27 0.12 8.78 7.52
CA ASP A 27 -1.33 8.70 7.29
C ASP A 27 -1.75 7.45 6.51
N SER A 28 -0.85 6.92 5.66
CA SER A 28 -1.10 5.70 4.89
C SER A 28 -1.03 4.43 5.74
N GLN A 29 -0.24 4.41 6.82
CA GLN A 29 -0.05 3.22 7.66
C GLN A 29 -1.34 2.72 8.33
N PRO A 30 -2.17 3.56 8.99
CA PRO A 30 -3.46 3.14 9.54
C PRO A 30 -4.39 2.55 8.49
N LEU A 31 -4.48 3.16 7.30
CA LEU A 31 -5.31 2.67 6.21
C LEU A 31 -4.89 1.26 5.76
N ILE A 32 -3.59 1.03 5.61
CA ILE A 32 -3.04 -0.29 5.26
C ILE A 32 -3.36 -1.33 6.36
N ALA A 33 -3.29 -0.94 7.63
CA ALA A 33 -3.64 -1.81 8.74
C ALA A 33 -5.14 -2.18 8.75
N ASP A 34 -6.01 -1.20 8.47
CA ASP A 34 -7.46 -1.43 8.36
C ASP A 34 -7.82 -2.32 7.17
N ILE A 35 -7.12 -2.20 6.05
CA ILE A 35 -7.27 -3.12 4.91
C ILE A 35 -6.95 -4.56 5.33
N ARG A 36 -5.80 -4.77 6.00
CA ARG A 36 -5.42 -6.11 6.50
C ARG A 36 -6.47 -6.68 7.45
N LYS A 37 -7.01 -5.85 8.33
CA LYS A 37 -8.09 -6.25 9.25
C LYS A 37 -9.37 -6.62 8.51
N THR A 38 -9.72 -5.88 7.46
CA THR A 38 -10.87 -6.16 6.60
C THR A 38 -10.72 -7.50 5.89
N VAL A 39 -9.53 -7.80 5.35
CA VAL A 39 -9.23 -9.11 4.73
C VAL A 39 -9.41 -10.26 5.74
N LEU A 40 -9.00 -10.07 7.01
CA LEU A 40 -9.23 -11.06 8.06
C LEU A 40 -10.73 -11.28 8.33
N MET A 41 -11.55 -10.23 8.30
CA MET A 41 -13.01 -10.34 8.44
C MET A 41 -13.63 -11.06 7.22
N MET A 42 -13.19 -10.73 6.01
CA MET A 42 -13.63 -11.38 4.77
C MET A 42 -13.35 -12.88 4.80
N LYS A 43 -12.20 -13.31 5.33
CA LYS A 43 -11.90 -14.73 5.57
C LYS A 43 -12.95 -15.40 6.45
N ASP A 44 -13.33 -14.77 7.56
CA ASP A 44 -14.32 -15.36 8.47
C ASP A 44 -15.71 -15.44 7.82
N ILE A 45 -16.08 -14.46 6.99
CA ILE A 45 -17.30 -14.47 6.17
C ILE A 45 -17.24 -15.59 5.13
N ALA A 46 -16.12 -15.74 4.41
CA ALA A 46 -15.92 -16.77 3.40
C ALA A 46 -16.12 -18.19 3.98
N VAL A 47 -15.64 -18.42 5.21
CA VAL A 47 -15.86 -19.69 5.91
C VAL A 47 -17.35 -19.94 6.17
N GLN A 48 -18.14 -18.92 6.53
CA GLN A 48 -19.59 -19.11 6.74
C GLN A 48 -20.31 -19.36 5.42
N LEU A 49 -19.98 -18.59 4.37
CA LEU A 49 -20.54 -18.79 3.03
C LEU A 49 -20.30 -20.22 2.52
N GLU A 50 -19.11 -20.77 2.75
CA GLU A 50 -18.79 -22.14 2.35
C GLU A 50 -19.61 -23.18 3.13
N LYS A 51 -19.82 -22.98 4.45
CA LYS A 51 -20.72 -23.84 5.25
C LYS A 51 -22.17 -23.81 4.74
N ASP A 52 -22.61 -22.64 4.29
CA ASP A 52 -23.94 -22.43 3.69
C ASP A 52 -24.01 -22.88 2.22
N LYS A 53 -22.93 -23.49 1.70
CA LYS A 53 -22.81 -24.01 0.32
C LYS A 53 -22.93 -22.93 -0.76
N HIS A 54 -22.55 -21.70 -0.44
CA HIS A 54 -22.51 -20.57 -1.36
C HIS A 54 -21.13 -20.40 -2.01
N SER A 55 -20.61 -21.46 -2.64
CA SER A 55 -19.26 -21.49 -3.20
C SER A 55 -19.03 -20.45 -4.31
N ASP A 56 -20.07 -20.06 -5.07
CA ASP A 56 -19.98 -18.98 -6.04
C ASP A 56 -19.61 -17.64 -5.37
N LYS A 57 -20.25 -17.32 -4.24
CA LYS A 57 -19.97 -16.11 -3.45
C LYS A 57 -18.60 -16.16 -2.77
N VAL A 58 -18.15 -17.36 -2.38
CA VAL A 58 -16.80 -17.56 -1.83
C VAL A 58 -15.75 -17.21 -2.88
N LYS A 59 -15.98 -17.60 -4.14
CA LYS A 59 -15.09 -17.28 -5.26
C LYS A 59 -15.06 -15.78 -5.57
N GLU A 60 -16.23 -15.13 -5.63
CA GLU A 60 -16.30 -13.67 -5.78
C GLU A 60 -15.55 -12.93 -4.65
N LEU A 61 -15.69 -13.43 -3.42
CA LEU A 61 -15.00 -12.87 -2.27
C LEU A 61 -13.48 -13.12 -2.31
N GLU A 62 -13.04 -14.27 -2.83
CA GLU A 62 -11.62 -14.56 -3.06
C GLU A 62 -11.01 -13.58 -4.07
N ASP A 63 -11.69 -13.36 -5.20
CA ASP A 63 -11.24 -12.42 -6.23
C ASP A 63 -11.13 -10.99 -5.66
N ALA A 64 -12.13 -10.56 -4.88
CA ALA A 64 -12.10 -9.27 -4.18
C ALA A 64 -10.96 -9.15 -3.16
N VAL A 65 -10.66 -10.23 -2.42
CA VAL A 65 -9.53 -10.26 -1.47
C VAL A 65 -8.20 -10.16 -2.21
N ILE A 66 -8.05 -10.86 -3.34
CA ILE A 66 -6.84 -10.78 -4.17
C ILE A 66 -6.62 -9.34 -4.62
N GLU A 67 -7.65 -8.69 -5.19
CA GLU A 67 -7.57 -7.30 -5.64
C GLU A 67 -7.22 -6.34 -4.47
N LEU A 68 -7.93 -6.46 -3.35
CA LEU A 68 -7.74 -5.59 -2.19
C LEU A 68 -6.33 -5.74 -1.58
N VAL A 69 -5.81 -6.96 -1.48
CA VAL A 69 -4.45 -7.22 -1.01
C VAL A 69 -3.43 -6.61 -1.99
N GLY A 70 -3.66 -6.75 -3.31
CA GLY A 70 -2.78 -6.16 -4.33
C GLY A 70 -2.72 -4.64 -4.24
N LEU A 71 -3.86 -3.98 -4.09
CA LEU A 71 -3.93 -2.53 -3.87
C LEU A 71 -3.25 -2.10 -2.55
N SER A 72 -3.34 -2.93 -1.51
CA SER A 72 -2.67 -2.66 -0.23
C SER A 72 -1.14 -2.72 -0.34
N GLU A 73 -0.60 -3.71 -1.07
CA GLU A 73 0.84 -3.82 -1.35
C GLU A 73 1.34 -2.67 -2.20
N LEU A 74 0.60 -2.34 -3.26
CA LEU A 74 0.86 -1.16 -4.10
C LEU A 74 0.94 0.11 -3.26
N SER A 75 0.04 0.29 -2.30
CA SER A 75 0.01 1.45 -1.41
C SER A 75 1.24 1.51 -0.48
N VAL A 76 1.67 0.36 0.07
CA VAL A 76 2.91 0.27 0.87
C VAL A 76 4.12 0.66 0.03
N GLN A 77 4.25 0.09 -1.16
CA GLN A 77 5.42 0.34 -2.01
C GLN A 77 5.43 1.77 -2.53
N PHE A 78 4.27 2.33 -2.89
CA PHE A 78 4.12 3.71 -3.34
C PHE A 78 4.49 4.70 -2.22
N SER A 79 3.98 4.50 -1.01
CA SER A 79 4.35 5.31 0.16
C SER A 79 5.86 5.30 0.41
N SER A 80 6.49 4.12 0.32
CA SER A 80 7.94 3.99 0.43
C SER A 80 8.69 4.74 -0.67
N ALA A 81 8.24 4.62 -1.94
CA ALA A 81 8.85 5.31 -3.07
C ALA A 81 8.78 6.84 -2.92
N VAL A 82 7.62 7.38 -2.49
CA VAL A 82 7.45 8.82 -2.20
C VAL A 82 8.39 9.28 -1.09
N GLN A 83 8.55 8.50 -0.02
CA GLN A 83 9.48 8.82 1.07
C GLN A 83 10.94 8.85 0.58
N VAL A 84 11.35 7.85 -0.19
CA VAL A 84 12.70 7.73 -0.74
C VAL A 84 12.97 8.89 -1.71
N PHE A 85 12.02 9.20 -2.59
CA PHE A 85 12.10 10.37 -3.48
C PHE A 85 12.29 11.67 -2.70
N ALA A 86 11.44 11.93 -1.71
CA ALA A 86 11.52 13.14 -0.89
C ALA A 86 12.86 13.25 -0.12
N ASN A 87 13.41 12.12 0.30
CA ASN A 87 14.72 12.06 0.97
C ASN A 87 15.88 12.41 0.02
N ARG A 88 15.79 11.95 -1.24
CA ARG A 88 16.80 12.17 -2.29
C ARG A 88 16.68 13.54 -2.95
N TYR A 89 15.49 14.12 -3.00
CA TYR A 89 15.25 15.37 -3.71
C TYR A 89 16.11 16.50 -3.16
N GLN A 90 16.89 17.11 -4.05
CA GLN A 90 17.61 18.35 -3.81
C GLN A 90 17.11 19.42 -4.79
N PRO A 91 16.70 20.60 -4.30
CA PRO A 91 16.30 21.70 -5.16
C PRO A 91 17.50 22.14 -6.01
N GLY A 92 17.37 22.05 -7.33
CA GLY A 92 18.33 22.63 -8.27
C GLY A 92 18.12 24.15 -8.41
N GLU A 93 19.01 24.82 -9.13
CA GLU A 93 18.89 26.26 -9.43
C GLU A 93 17.67 26.56 -10.34
N GLU A 94 17.22 25.60 -11.13
CA GLU A 94 16.00 25.71 -11.95
C GLU A 94 14.74 25.23 -11.22
N LEU A 95 13.73 26.11 -11.17
CA LEU A 95 12.42 25.89 -10.54
C LEU A 95 11.59 24.75 -11.19
N THR A 96 11.93 24.32 -12.40
CA THR A 96 11.06 23.49 -13.27
C THR A 96 11.29 21.98 -13.17
N ASN A 97 12.31 21.52 -12.44
CA ASN A 97 12.75 20.13 -12.50
C ASN A 97 11.99 19.16 -11.58
N PHE A 98 11.23 19.65 -10.58
CA PHE A 98 10.52 18.78 -9.63
C PHE A 98 9.51 17.85 -10.31
N ASN A 99 8.60 18.41 -11.12
CA ASN A 99 7.50 17.63 -11.68
C ASN A 99 8.03 16.50 -12.58
N LYS A 100 9.05 16.80 -13.39
CA LYS A 100 9.71 15.82 -14.25
C LYS A 100 10.37 14.71 -13.43
N LEU A 101 11.17 15.06 -12.41
CA LEU A 101 11.84 14.08 -11.55
C LEU A 101 10.85 13.19 -10.80
N PHE A 102 9.71 13.74 -10.39
CA PHE A 102 8.67 12.98 -9.71
C PHE A 102 7.93 12.03 -10.66
N GLU A 103 7.59 12.47 -11.87
CA GLU A 103 6.97 11.63 -12.89
C GLU A 103 7.91 10.52 -13.40
N ASP A 104 9.21 10.82 -13.51
CA ASP A 104 10.24 9.83 -13.85
C ASP A 104 10.34 8.76 -12.74
N GLU A 105 10.35 9.17 -11.47
CA GLU A 105 10.30 8.24 -10.34
C GLU A 105 9.01 7.42 -10.32
N LEU A 106 7.86 8.04 -10.60
CA LEU A 106 6.58 7.34 -10.67
C LEU A 106 6.53 6.31 -11.79
N SER A 107 7.10 6.64 -12.94
CA SER A 107 7.23 5.74 -14.09
C SER A 107 8.15 4.57 -13.76
N ASN A 108 9.27 4.84 -13.09
CA ASN A 108 10.20 3.81 -12.61
C ASN A 108 9.54 2.90 -11.56
N PHE A 109 8.77 3.47 -10.63
CA PHE A 109 7.98 2.72 -9.66
C PHE A 109 7.00 1.76 -10.35
N LYS A 110 6.23 2.25 -11.32
CA LYS A 110 5.28 1.43 -12.10
C LYS A 110 5.99 0.32 -12.89
N ALA A 111 7.17 0.59 -13.44
CA ALA A 111 7.93 -0.39 -14.22
C ALA A 111 8.55 -1.50 -13.36
N ASN A 112 8.98 -1.18 -12.14
CA ASN A 112 9.61 -2.15 -11.23
C ASN A 112 8.63 -2.87 -10.30
N HIS A 113 7.38 -2.40 -10.23
CA HIS A 113 6.36 -3.06 -9.44
C HIS A 113 5.97 -4.41 -10.08
N SER A 114 6.51 -5.48 -9.52
CA SER A 114 6.03 -6.84 -9.73
C SER A 114 5.39 -7.32 -8.43
N SER A 115 4.06 -7.39 -8.38
CA SER A 115 3.37 -8.04 -7.27
C SER A 115 3.31 -9.54 -7.53
N ASP A 116 4.10 -10.32 -6.78
CA ASP A 116 3.93 -11.76 -6.71
C ASP A 116 2.78 -12.10 -5.74
N LEU A 117 1.60 -11.58 -6.09
CA LEU A 117 0.39 -11.60 -5.31
C LEU A 117 -0.04 -13.03 -4.88
N PRO A 118 0.12 -14.08 -5.72
CA PRO A 118 -0.18 -15.45 -5.31
C PRO A 118 0.64 -15.96 -4.11
N LYS A 119 1.82 -15.36 -3.84
CA LYS A 119 2.66 -15.73 -2.69
C LYS A 119 2.34 -14.93 -1.43
N ASN A 120 1.42 -13.97 -1.49
CA ASN A 120 1.07 -13.15 -0.33
C ASN A 120 0.52 -14.03 0.82
N PRO A 121 1.08 -13.93 2.04
CA PRO A 121 0.64 -14.73 3.18
C PRO A 121 -0.84 -14.60 3.53
N LEU A 122 -1.46 -13.42 3.32
CA LEU A 122 -2.87 -13.17 3.58
C LEU A 122 -3.76 -13.93 2.61
N ILE A 123 -3.41 -13.93 1.32
CA ILE A 123 -4.15 -14.67 0.30
C ILE A 123 -4.03 -16.17 0.55
N ARG A 124 -2.84 -16.65 0.91
CA ARG A 124 -2.65 -18.06 1.31
C ARG A 124 -3.51 -18.43 2.52
N GLN A 125 -3.45 -17.64 3.61
CA GLN A 125 -4.24 -17.88 4.81
C GLN A 125 -5.75 -17.85 4.55
N PHE A 126 -6.21 -16.97 3.65
CA PHE A 126 -7.59 -16.92 3.21
C PHE A 126 -8.01 -18.26 2.58
N LYS A 127 -7.27 -18.73 1.58
CA LYS A 127 -7.55 -19.99 0.88
C LYS A 127 -7.51 -21.20 1.82
N GLU A 128 -6.49 -21.28 2.68
CA GLU A 128 -6.36 -22.35 3.68
C GLU A 128 -7.56 -22.38 4.64
N ALA A 129 -8.01 -21.23 5.13
CA ALA A 129 -9.13 -21.17 6.07
C ALA A 129 -10.45 -21.67 5.46
N VAL A 130 -10.68 -21.39 4.18
CA VAL A 130 -11.87 -21.85 3.45
C VAL A 130 -11.77 -23.36 3.19
N TRP A 131 -10.65 -23.86 2.66
CA TRP A 131 -10.54 -25.23 2.17
C TRP A 131 -10.26 -26.27 3.28
N VAL A 132 -9.41 -25.94 4.27
CA VAL A 132 -9.07 -26.86 5.37
C VAL A 132 -10.29 -27.12 6.25
N ARG A 133 -11.16 -26.13 6.45
CA ARG A 133 -12.41 -26.32 7.21
C ARG A 133 -13.45 -27.13 6.44
N CYS A 134 -13.48 -27.03 5.11
CA CYS A 134 -14.37 -27.83 4.28
C CYS A 134 -14.00 -29.32 4.35
N PHE A 135 -12.70 -29.67 4.32
CA PHE A 135 -12.25 -31.06 4.47
C PHE A 135 -12.61 -31.66 5.83
N VAL A 136 -12.49 -30.88 6.91
CA VAL A 136 -12.84 -31.33 8.26
C VAL A 136 -14.36 -31.52 8.45
N LEU A 137 -15.19 -30.71 7.79
CA LEU A 137 -16.65 -30.83 7.82
C LEU A 137 -17.17 -31.94 6.90
N ALA A 138 -16.52 -32.21 5.77
CA ALA A 138 -16.90 -33.27 4.83
C ALA A 138 -16.51 -34.68 5.31
N CYS A 139 -15.55 -34.81 6.22
CA CYS A 139 -15.10 -36.08 6.79
C CYS A 139 -15.76 -36.46 8.14
N ARG A 140 -16.83 -35.77 8.56
CA ARG A 140 -17.54 -36.02 9.82
C ARG A 140 -19.00 -36.33 9.58
#